data_AF-A0A813SV42-F1
#
_entry.id   AF-A0A813SV42-F1
#
_cell.length_a   1.000
_cell.length_b   1.000
_cell.length_c   1.000
_cell.angle_alpha   90.00
_cell.angle_beta   90.00
_cell.angle_gamma   90.00
#
_symmetry.space_group_name_H-M   'P 1'
#
loop_
_entity.id
_entity.type
_entity.pdbx_description
1 polymer ?
#
loop_
_entity_poly.entity_id
_entity_poly.type
_entity_poly.pdbx_seq_one_letter_code
_entity_poly.pdbx_strand_id
1 'polypeptide(L)'
;MAVVGSQRESICLSQDDVVYADQQSTSALKCPICQRIFSDPVITQCSHTFCRRCISNTVQCPFDQQIVQSFVSNQIIAEQIDALLVWCKYAFKKFPMSSNDTKNERDEYGCPVKIALKRKKEHEDECPYRFVSCPNACSLNNLRQKKIFRICITIFILAQTDKRQQPM
;
A
#
# COMPACT_ATOMS: atom_id res chain seq x y z
N MET A 1 -34.15 7.24 8.45
CA MET A 1 -33.42 8.53 8.42
C MET A 1 -31.99 8.26 8.87
N ALA A 2 -31.04 8.13 7.94
CA ALA A 2 -29.62 8.11 8.25
C ALA A 2 -28.99 9.26 7.46
N VAL A 3 -28.52 10.24 8.22
CA VAL A 3 -28.07 11.55 7.74
C VAL A 3 -26.75 11.47 6.99
N VAL A 4 -26.70 12.33 5.98
CA VAL A 4 -25.66 12.72 5.03
C VAL A 4 -24.26 12.87 5.67
N GLY A 5 -23.22 12.41 4.96
CA GLY A 5 -21.82 12.55 5.37
C GLY A 5 -20.88 12.85 4.20
N SER A 6 -21.17 13.96 3.50
CA SER A 6 -20.28 14.85 2.74
C SER A 6 -18.94 14.28 2.23
N GLN A 7 -18.89 14.07 0.91
CA GLN A 7 -17.66 13.92 0.13
C GLN A 7 -16.84 15.22 0.26
N ARG A 8 -15.78 15.21 1.06
CA ARG A 8 -14.74 16.24 1.04
C ARG A 8 -13.55 15.73 0.25
N GLU A 9 -13.32 16.38 -0.89
CA GLU A 9 -12.29 16.07 -1.86
C GLU A 9 -10.90 15.94 -1.23
N SER A 10 -10.18 14.94 -1.72
CA SER A 10 -8.94 14.39 -1.18
C SER A 10 -7.73 15.30 -1.41
N ILE A 11 -7.39 16.10 -0.40
CA ILE A 11 -6.21 17.01 -0.39
C ILE A 11 -4.89 16.26 -0.07
N CYS A 12 -4.95 15.00 0.35
CA CYS A 12 -3.79 14.16 0.64
C CYS A 12 -3.77 12.91 -0.26
N LEU A 13 -2.58 12.52 -0.73
CA LEU A 13 -2.34 11.38 -1.62
C LEU A 13 -3.07 10.12 -1.11
N SER A 14 -3.71 9.39 -2.02
CA SER A 14 -4.50 8.18 -1.78
C SER A 14 -3.73 7.15 -0.94
N GLN A 15 -4.04 7.06 0.36
CA GLN A 15 -3.61 5.98 1.24
C GLN A 15 -4.47 4.72 1.08
N ASP A 16 -5.38 4.71 0.10
CA ASP A 16 -6.45 3.72 -0.07
C ASP A 16 -5.93 2.28 -0.34
N ASP A 17 -4.64 2.10 -0.63
CA ASP A 17 -4.00 0.80 -0.89
C ASP A 17 -3.05 0.33 0.24
N VAL A 18 -3.06 0.97 1.41
CA VAL A 18 -2.21 0.57 2.56
C VAL A 18 -3.05 -0.12 3.61
N VAL A 19 -2.83 -1.44 3.78
CA VAL A 19 -3.44 -2.21 4.87
C VAL A 19 -2.47 -2.27 6.05
N TYR A 20 -2.73 -1.47 7.08
CA TYR A 20 -1.95 -1.48 8.31
C TYR A 20 -2.17 -2.78 9.10
N ALA A 21 -1.10 -3.31 9.67
CA ALA A 21 -1.13 -4.56 10.42
C ALA A 21 -1.58 -4.40 11.89
N ASP A 22 -1.47 -3.18 12.41
CA ASP A 22 -1.97 -2.78 13.72
C ASP A 22 -2.73 -1.45 13.56
N GLN A 23 -4.01 -1.45 13.92
CA GLN A 23 -4.84 -0.24 13.81
C GLN A 23 -4.68 0.69 15.02
N GLN A 24 -4.21 0.18 16.17
CA GLN A 24 -4.10 0.99 17.38
C GLN A 24 -2.98 2.02 17.28
N SER A 25 -1.82 1.62 16.77
CA SER A 25 -0.68 2.52 16.55
C SER A 25 -0.92 3.57 15.44
N THR A 26 -1.91 3.36 14.56
CA THR A 26 -2.29 4.36 13.53
C THR A 26 -3.16 5.48 14.06
N SER A 27 -3.84 5.31 15.20
CA SER A 27 -4.82 6.28 15.71
C SER A 27 -4.20 7.62 16.11
N ALA A 28 -3.04 7.59 16.77
CA ALA A 28 -2.30 8.77 17.22
C ALA A 28 -1.56 9.51 16.09
N LEU A 29 -1.43 8.88 14.91
CA LEU A 29 -0.68 9.41 13.77
C LEU A 29 -1.57 10.01 12.69
N LYS A 30 -2.80 10.42 13.06
CA LYS A 30 -3.78 11.00 12.13
C LYS A 30 -3.77 12.53 12.18
N CYS A 31 -3.85 13.11 10.99
CA CYS A 31 -4.05 14.54 10.83
C CYS A 31 -5.48 14.94 11.20
N PRO A 32 -5.68 15.96 12.04
CA PRO A 32 -7.01 16.38 12.48
C PRO A 32 -7.82 17.08 11.37
N ILE A 33 -7.16 17.58 10.32
CA ILE A 33 -7.83 18.25 9.20
C ILE A 33 -8.38 17.21 8.20
N CYS A 34 -7.53 16.28 7.74
CA CYS A 34 -7.94 15.29 6.73
C CYS A 34 -8.31 13.91 7.30
N GLN A 35 -8.12 13.68 8.60
CA GLN A 35 -8.43 12.44 9.31
C GLN A 35 -7.71 11.19 8.77
N ARG A 36 -6.62 11.38 8.01
CA ARG A 36 -5.74 10.33 7.47
C ARG A 36 -4.38 10.35 8.17
N ILE A 37 -3.56 9.30 7.98
CA ILE A 37 -2.20 9.28 8.53
C ILE A 37 -1.41 10.46 7.96
N PHE A 38 -0.59 11.13 8.79
CA PHE A 38 0.11 12.32 8.35
C PHE A 38 0.92 12.07 7.07
N SER A 39 0.82 13.00 6.15
CA SER A 39 1.63 13.05 4.93
C SER A 39 2.50 14.31 5.00
N ASP A 40 3.81 14.13 5.10
CA ASP A 40 4.77 15.21 5.40
C ASP A 40 4.34 15.98 6.66
N PRO A 41 4.43 15.35 7.86
CA PRO A 41 3.98 15.96 9.10
C PRO A 41 4.78 17.22 9.39
N VAL A 42 4.09 18.30 9.73
CA VAL A 42 4.67 19.58 10.16
C VAL A 42 4.11 19.96 11.51
N ILE A 43 4.96 20.51 12.38
CA ILE A 43 4.59 21.07 13.67
C ILE A 43 4.57 22.59 13.57
N THR A 44 3.48 23.19 14.05
CA THR A 44 3.34 24.65 14.13
C THR A 44 3.94 25.18 15.43
N GLN A 45 4.15 26.50 15.49
CA GLN A 45 4.58 27.20 16.71
C GLN A 45 3.62 27.02 17.91
N CYS A 46 2.35 26.69 17.66
CA CYS A 46 1.39 26.35 18.71
C CYS A 46 1.43 24.87 19.12
N SER A 47 2.49 24.14 18.77
CA SER A 47 2.77 22.73 19.11
C SER A 47 1.80 21.68 18.53
N HIS A 48 0.92 22.07 17.62
CA HIS A 48 0.02 21.15 16.93
C HIS A 48 0.65 20.61 15.64
N THR A 49 0.40 19.32 15.33
CA THR A 49 0.95 18.66 14.13
C THR A 49 -0.12 18.43 13.08
N PHE A 50 0.21 18.70 11.81
CA PHE A 50 -0.68 18.58 10.66
C PHE A 50 0.07 18.03 9.45
N CYS A 51 -0.65 17.61 8.39
CA CYS A 51 -0.01 17.44 7.08
C CYS A 51 0.39 18.81 6.54
N ARG A 52 1.57 18.90 5.90
CA ARG A 52 2.02 20.15 5.26
C ARG A 52 0.98 20.76 4.34
N ARG A 53 0.38 19.95 3.46
CA ARG A 53 -0.68 20.39 2.54
C ARG A 53 -1.95 20.86 3.25
N CYS A 54 -2.28 20.28 4.40
CA CYS A 54 -3.48 20.65 5.14
C CYS A 54 -3.33 22.01 5.81
N ILE A 55 -2.18 22.28 6.43
CA ILE A 55 -1.96 23.56 7.12
C ILE A 55 -1.57 24.69 6.16
N SER A 56 -1.00 24.38 4.99
CA SER A 56 -0.64 25.40 3.99
C SER A 56 -1.85 26.18 3.46
N ASN A 57 -3.05 25.61 3.53
CA ASN A 57 -4.29 26.24 3.08
C ASN A 57 -5.02 27.00 4.20
N THR A 58 -4.43 27.11 5.40
CA THR A 58 -5.07 27.72 6.58
C THR A 58 -4.14 28.72 7.25
N VAL A 59 -4.66 29.89 7.60
CA VAL A 59 -3.90 30.94 8.29
C VAL A 59 -3.89 30.74 9.80
N GLN A 60 -4.88 30.03 10.34
CA GLN A 60 -5.06 29.80 11.77
C GLN A 60 -5.11 28.31 12.08
N CYS A 61 -4.59 27.95 13.25
CA CYS A 61 -4.64 26.60 13.77
C CYS A 61 -6.09 26.20 14.11
N PRO A 62 -6.58 25.03 13.66
CA PRO A 62 -7.94 24.58 13.94
C PRO A 62 -8.28 24.30 15.41
N PHE A 63 -7.28 24.15 16.30
CA PHE A 63 -7.51 23.81 17.70
C PHE A 63 -7.62 25.01 18.63
N ASP A 64 -6.77 26.01 18.42
CA ASP A 64 -6.59 27.15 19.32
C ASP A 64 -6.72 28.51 18.61
N GLN A 65 -6.99 28.50 17.30
CA GLN A 65 -7.16 29.68 16.44
C GLN A 65 -5.93 30.60 16.38
N GLN A 66 -4.77 30.14 16.86
CA GLN A 66 -3.53 30.91 16.78
C GLN A 66 -3.08 31.05 15.32
N ILE A 67 -2.56 32.22 14.97
CA ILE A 67 -2.01 32.48 13.63
C ILE A 67 -0.82 31.57 13.41
N VAL A 68 -0.82 30.82 12.32
CA VAL A 68 0.30 29.97 11.90
C VAL A 68 1.20 30.80 11.00
N GLN A 69 2.24 31.39 11.57
CA GLN A 69 3.23 32.19 10.82
C GLN A 69 4.32 31.30 10.23
N SER A 70 4.68 30.23 10.95
CA SER A 70 5.71 29.28 10.54
C SER A 70 5.37 27.86 11.01
N PHE A 71 5.90 26.89 10.28
CA PHE A 71 5.84 25.47 10.62
C PHE A 71 7.10 24.78 10.16
N VAL A 72 7.50 23.73 10.90
CA VAL A 72 8.71 22.96 10.64
C VAL A 72 8.34 21.50 10.43
N SER A 73 9.06 20.77 9.57
CA SER A 73 8.86 19.33 9.39
C SER A 73 9.10 18.57 10.69
N ASN A 74 8.15 17.73 11.08
CA ASN A 74 8.22 16.90 12.26
C ASN A 74 8.81 15.53 11.91
N GLN A 75 10.13 15.44 11.88
CA GLN A 75 10.85 14.22 11.51
C GLN A 75 10.55 13.05 12.45
N ILE A 76 10.30 13.31 13.74
CA ILE A 76 9.98 12.26 14.72
C ILE A 76 8.66 11.57 14.36
N ILE A 77 7.63 12.34 13.99
CA ILE A 77 6.36 11.78 13.54
C ILE A 77 6.52 11.06 12.20
N ALA A 78 7.37 11.58 11.31
CA ALA A 78 7.68 10.89 10.05
C ALA A 78 8.35 9.53 10.29
N GLU A 79 9.30 9.44 11.23
CA GLU A 79 9.97 8.19 11.62
C GLU A 79 9.01 7.17 12.24
N GLN A 80 8.07 7.64 13.09
CA GLN A 80 7.04 6.77 13.66
C GLN A 80 6.12 6.21 12.58
N ILE A 81 5.78 7.02 11.57
CA ILE A 81 4.98 6.58 10.41
C ILE A 81 5.76 5.58 9.56
N ASP A 82 7.06 5.84 9.32
CA ASP A 82 7.96 4.94 8.60
C ASP A 82 8.07 3.55 9.26
N ALA A 83 7.96 3.50 10.58
CA ALA A 83 8.01 2.28 11.39
C ALA A 83 6.68 1.49 11.41
N LEU A 84 5.57 2.08 10.93
CA LEU A 84 4.28 1.38 10.89
C LEU A 84 4.37 0.10 10.06
N LEU A 85 3.88 -1.00 10.64
CA LEU A 85 3.80 -2.27 9.94
C LEU A 85 2.60 -2.30 9.00
N VAL A 86 2.86 -2.62 7.74
CA VAL A 86 1.86 -2.74 6.69
C VAL A 86 1.95 -4.09 6.01
N TRP A 87 0.82 -4.60 5.54
CA TRP A 87 0.78 -5.79 4.73
C TRP A 87 1.24 -5.49 3.29
N CYS A 88 1.99 -6.42 2.73
CA CYS A 88 2.31 -6.41 1.31
C CYS A 88 1.04 -6.38 0.45
N LYS A 89 0.99 -5.59 -0.63
CA LYS A 89 -0.16 -5.57 -1.55
C LYS A 89 -0.48 -6.94 -2.18
N TYR A 90 0.49 -7.85 -2.22
CA TYR A 90 0.33 -9.22 -2.72
C TYR A 90 -0.19 -10.21 -1.66
N ALA A 91 -0.44 -9.76 -0.42
CA ALA A 91 -1.00 -10.54 0.68
C ALA A 91 -2.52 -10.78 0.55
N PHE A 92 -3.20 -10.01 -0.30
CA PHE A 92 -4.64 -10.02 -0.47
C PHE A 92 -5.03 -10.52 -1.85
N LYS A 93 -6.24 -11.08 -1.94
CA LYS A 93 -6.83 -11.48 -3.22
C LYS A 93 -7.15 -10.22 -4.03
N LYS A 94 -6.67 -10.14 -5.27
CA LYS A 94 -7.16 -9.17 -6.26
C LYS A 94 -8.24 -9.88 -7.06
N PHE A 95 -9.52 -9.65 -6.75
CA PHE A 95 -10.62 -10.20 -7.56
C PHE A 95 -10.68 -9.47 -8.91
N PRO A 96 -10.58 -10.15 -10.06
CA PRO A 96 -11.15 -9.65 -11.30
C PRO A 96 -12.55 -10.26 -11.50
N MET A 97 -13.52 -9.41 -11.81
CA MET A 97 -14.79 -9.75 -12.45
C MET A 97 -15.77 -10.66 -11.67
N SER A 98 -16.44 -10.11 -10.66
CA SER A 98 -17.91 -10.15 -10.56
C SER A 98 -18.33 -9.42 -9.29
N SER A 99 -19.47 -8.76 -9.38
CA SER A 99 -20.09 -7.84 -8.42
C SER A 99 -20.02 -8.26 -6.95
N ASN A 100 -19.66 -7.26 -6.14
CA ASN A 100 -19.83 -7.07 -4.70
C ASN A 100 -19.06 -7.93 -3.69
N ASP A 101 -18.25 -7.18 -2.93
CA ASP A 101 -17.91 -7.36 -1.52
C ASP A 101 -17.05 -8.54 -1.12
N THR A 102 -15.73 -8.28 -1.14
CA THR A 102 -14.82 -8.43 0.01
C THR A 102 -13.45 -7.84 -0.35
N LYS A 103 -13.29 -6.51 -0.21
CA LYS A 103 -11.98 -5.88 -0.32
C LYS A 103 -11.17 -6.27 0.93
N ASN A 104 -10.01 -6.89 0.73
CA ASN A 104 -8.99 -7.22 1.75
C ASN A 104 -9.10 -8.57 2.47
N GLU A 105 -9.70 -9.60 1.86
CA GLU A 105 -9.45 -10.97 2.33
C GLU A 105 -8.00 -11.38 2.10
N ARG A 106 -7.40 -12.00 3.13
CA ARG A 106 -6.06 -12.59 3.02
C ARG A 106 -6.07 -13.72 2.01
N ASP A 107 -5.15 -13.65 1.06
CA ASP A 107 -4.91 -14.76 0.15
C ASP A 107 -4.01 -15.77 0.85
N GLU A 108 -4.49 -17.01 0.96
CA GLU A 108 -3.72 -18.15 1.45
C GLU A 108 -2.41 -18.33 0.65
N TYR A 109 -2.45 -18.02 -0.64
CA TYR A 109 -1.29 -18.06 -1.53
C TYR A 109 -0.62 -16.69 -1.72
N GLY A 110 -0.98 -15.71 -0.90
CA GLY A 110 -0.43 -14.36 -0.89
C GLY A 110 0.86 -14.23 -0.11
N CYS A 111 1.48 -13.04 -0.18
CA CYS A 111 2.63 -12.73 0.65
C CYS A 111 2.25 -12.69 2.14
N PRO A 112 2.89 -13.46 3.04
CA PRO A 112 2.55 -13.47 4.46
C PRO A 112 3.30 -12.40 5.28
N VAL A 113 4.07 -11.53 4.65
CA VAL A 113 5.01 -10.63 5.34
C VAL A 113 4.34 -9.30 5.70
N LYS A 114 4.57 -8.84 6.94
CA LYS A 114 4.36 -7.46 7.40
C LYS A 114 5.68 -6.70 7.28
N ILE A 115 5.65 -5.51 6.69
CA ILE A 115 6.86 -4.75 6.37
C ILE A 115 6.69 -3.34 6.95
N ALA A 116 7.78 -2.73 7.41
CA ALA A 116 7.78 -1.30 7.76
C ALA A 116 7.42 -0.47 6.53
N LEU A 117 6.56 0.54 6.70
CA LEU A 117 6.05 1.38 5.60
C LEU A 117 7.18 1.94 4.73
N LYS A 118 8.30 2.35 5.34
CA LYS A 118 9.51 2.84 4.66
C LYS A 118 10.06 1.88 3.61
N ARG A 119 10.06 0.57 3.90
CA ARG A 119 10.62 -0.49 3.03
C ARG A 119 9.55 -1.20 2.21
N LYS A 120 8.29 -0.73 2.25
CA LYS A 120 7.18 -1.34 1.50
C LYS A 120 7.51 -1.45 0.01
N LYS A 121 8.01 -0.37 -0.60
CA LYS A 121 8.30 -0.32 -2.04
C LYS A 121 9.40 -1.30 -2.45
N GLU A 122 10.52 -1.29 -1.71
CA GLU A 122 11.65 -2.20 -1.90
C GLU A 122 11.18 -3.66 -1.85
N HIS A 123 10.43 -4.04 -0.81
CA HIS A 123 9.85 -5.38 -0.73
C HIS A 123 8.92 -5.69 -1.91
N GLU A 124 8.05 -4.77 -2.32
CA GLU A 124 7.11 -5.01 -3.41
C GLU A 124 7.79 -5.19 -4.78
N ASP A 125 8.96 -4.61 -4.97
CA ASP A 125 9.78 -4.77 -6.17
C ASP A 125 10.47 -6.14 -6.21
N GLU A 126 10.86 -6.66 -5.05
CA GLU A 126 11.54 -7.96 -4.91
C GLU A 126 10.61 -9.10 -4.45
N CYS A 127 9.31 -8.82 -4.28
CA CYS A 127 8.39 -9.75 -3.64
C CYS A 127 8.22 -11.03 -4.48
N PRO A 128 8.49 -12.23 -3.95
CA PRO A 128 8.27 -13.49 -4.68
C PRO A 128 6.81 -13.73 -5.07
N TYR A 129 5.87 -13.01 -4.47
CA TYR A 129 4.44 -13.12 -4.75
C TYR A 129 3.96 -12.09 -5.78
N ARG A 130 4.87 -11.24 -6.29
CA ARG A 130 4.63 -10.30 -7.39
C ARG A 130 4.19 -11.05 -8.65
N PHE A 131 3.26 -10.46 -9.38
CA PHE A 131 2.86 -10.96 -10.69
C PHE A 131 3.88 -10.50 -11.73
N VAL A 132 4.38 -11.43 -12.53
CA VAL A 132 5.24 -11.10 -13.67
C VAL A 132 4.77 -11.88 -14.90
N SER A 133 5.07 -11.33 -16.07
CA SER A 133 4.76 -11.98 -17.34
C SER A 133 5.66 -13.21 -17.53
N CYS A 134 5.12 -14.27 -18.15
CA CYS A 134 5.89 -15.45 -18.46
C CYS A 134 7.04 -15.11 -19.46
N PRO A 135 8.31 -15.41 -19.15
CA PRO A 135 9.45 -15.16 -20.07
C PRO A 135 9.33 -15.88 -21.41
N ASN A 136 8.61 -17.00 -21.43
CA ASN A 136 8.40 -17.82 -22.63
C ASN A 136 7.13 -17.44 -23.40
N ALA A 137 6.49 -16.30 -23.08
CA ALA A 137 5.27 -15.80 -23.72
C ALA A 137 4.13 -16.85 -23.84
N CYS A 138 4.07 -17.80 -22.91
CA CYS A 138 3.00 -18.80 -22.87
C CYS A 138 1.66 -18.11 -22.56
N SER A 139 0.54 -18.70 -22.99
CA SER A 139 -0.83 -18.20 -22.76
C SER A 139 -1.25 -18.07 -21.28
N LEU A 140 -0.35 -18.35 -20.33
CA LEU A 140 -0.55 -18.16 -18.89
C LEU A 140 -0.28 -16.70 -18.51
N ASN A 141 -1.32 -15.88 -18.57
CA ASN A 141 -1.28 -14.50 -18.06
C ASN A 141 -1.34 -14.49 -16.52
N ASN A 142 -0.64 -13.53 -15.89
CA ASN A 142 -0.69 -13.22 -14.46
C ASN A 142 -0.22 -14.34 -13.50
N LEU A 143 0.98 -14.89 -13.74
CA LEU A 143 1.60 -15.83 -12.80
C LEU A 143 2.33 -15.09 -11.67
N ARG A 144 2.23 -15.61 -10.43
CA ARG A 144 3.07 -15.17 -9.30
C ARG A 144 4.51 -15.62 -9.54
N GLN A 145 5.51 -14.78 -9.27
CA GLN A 145 6.93 -15.05 -9.50
C GLN A 145 7.39 -16.38 -8.87
N LYS A 146 6.96 -16.70 -7.64
CA LYS A 146 7.21 -17.98 -6.94
C LYS A 146 6.60 -19.20 -7.66
N LYS A 147 5.53 -19.03 -8.45
CA LYS A 147 4.88 -20.09 -9.24
C LYS A 147 5.50 -20.24 -10.64
N ILE A 148 6.08 -19.19 -11.21
CA ILE A 148 6.74 -19.24 -12.54
C ILE A 148 7.89 -20.23 -12.55
N PHE A 149 8.71 -20.27 -11.49
CA PHE A 149 9.83 -21.20 -11.41
C PHE A 149 9.39 -22.67 -11.56
N ARG A 150 8.26 -23.07 -10.96
CA ARG A 150 7.77 -24.47 -11.04
C ARG A 150 7.08 -24.77 -12.39
N ILE A 151 6.33 -23.82 -12.93
CA ILE A 151 5.55 -24.02 -14.16
C ILE A 151 6.46 -23.95 -15.40
N CYS A 152 7.36 -22.96 -15.49
CA CYS A 152 8.26 -22.81 -16.63
C CYS A 152 9.31 -23.92 -16.71
N ILE A 153 9.84 -24.41 -15.58
CA ILE A 153 10.76 -25.56 -15.58
C ILE A 153 10.05 -26.82 -16.11
N THR A 154 8.81 -27.07 -15.68
CA THR A 154 8.05 -28.25 -16.13
C THR A 154 7.72 -28.17 -17.63
N ILE A 155 7.26 -27.01 -18.12
CA ILE A 155 6.98 -26.81 -19.56
C ILE A 155 8.27 -26.88 -20.39
N PHE A 156 9.38 -26.34 -19.91
CA PHE A 156 10.67 -26.42 -20.60
C PHE A 156 11.19 -27.86 -20.69
N ILE A 157 11.09 -28.65 -19.61
CA ILE A 157 11.46 -30.07 -19.60
C ILE A 157 10.56 -30.88 -20.56
N LEU A 158 9.25 -30.66 -20.53
CA LEU A 158 8.31 -31.35 -21.42
C LEU A 158 8.53 -30.98 -22.91
N ALA A 159 8.83 -29.72 -23.20
CA ALA A 159 9.16 -29.27 -24.56
C ALA A 159 10.52 -29.84 -25.08
N GLN A 160 11.44 -30.17 -24.17
CA GLN A 160 12.72 -30.81 -24.51
C GLN A 160 12.57 -32.33 -24.70
N THR A 161 11.57 -32.97 -24.09
CA THR A 161 11.28 -34.40 -24.28
C THR A 161 10.52 -34.69 -25.58
N ASP A 162 9.75 -33.73 -26.10
CA ASP A 162 8.99 -33.87 -27.36
C ASP A 162 9.94 -33.92 -28.59
N LYS A 163 11.06 -33.19 -28.57
CA LYS A 163 12.07 -33.21 -29.66
C LYS A 163 12.88 -34.49 -29.80
N ARG A 164 12.69 -35.51 -28.96
CA ARG A 164 13.34 -36.84 -29.10
C ARG A 164 12.42 -37.94 -29.64
N GLN A 165 11.22 -37.60 -30.13
CA GLN A 165 10.26 -38.57 -30.68
C GLN A 165 9.78 -38.23 -32.11
N GLN A 166 10.65 -37.69 -32.97
CA GLN A 166 10.44 -37.84 -34.41
C GLN A 166 11.16 -39.11 -34.89
N PRO A 167 10.47 -40.24 -35.10
CA PRO A 167 11.01 -41.32 -35.92
C PRO A 167 11.12 -40.84 -37.37
N MET A 168 12.18 -41.31 -38.04
CA MET A 168 12.44 -41.17 -39.48
C MET A 168 11.27 -41.67 -40.33
#